data_AF-A0A1B8U4F2-F1
#
_entry.id   AF-A0A1B8U4F2-F1
#
_cell.length_a   1.000
_cell.length_b   1.000
_cell.length_c   1.000
_cell.angle_alpha   90.00
_cell.angle_beta   90.00
_cell.angle_gamma   90.00
#
_symmetry.space_group_name_H-M   'P 1'
#
loop_
_entity.id
_entity.type
_entity.pdbx_description
1 polymer ?
#
loop_
_entity_poly.entity_id
_entity_poly.type
_entity_poly.pdbx_seq_one_letter_code
_entity_poly.pdbx_strand_id
1 'polypeptide(L)'
;MKTTTNTNALEEARALTQPTREASLKRDLSVSQFWNNNRKLLEEAWAEWEIQNKDNLLIPDETLLDPKLRKAINEAWTNPEKETAVADLWQEIIPGVYSAQFFDVERLAAFRNYLEEVVNAQIPKRAPYGIQLNRYGMMLDPRSEGYFAAPSFQAFYNDIMNRYMRPIARLLLGTYGYDNQTFGFSIQYNPDKDKDLHAHTDASAATLNININLPDEKFTGSEVDFHNRTTGKVVQTIFEPGKAIIHTGNVPHATHPITSGQRNNLVVWLYGDRMQIPRGGASSYGNSSNDTIKDVALKSVTARQRWSLPNGPKDTIAPF
;
A
#
# COMPACT_ATOMS: atom_id res chain seq x y z
N MET A 1 -46.95 -2.58 -21.09
CA MET A 1 -45.56 -2.32 -21.51
C MET A 1 -44.67 -2.60 -20.32
N LYS A 2 -43.84 -3.65 -20.37
CA LYS A 2 -42.75 -3.79 -19.38
C LYS A 2 -41.70 -2.76 -19.77
N THR A 3 -41.57 -1.71 -18.97
CA THR A 3 -40.41 -0.83 -19.00
C THR A 3 -39.22 -1.68 -18.62
N THR A 4 -38.48 -2.16 -19.61
CA THR A 4 -37.16 -2.75 -19.39
C THR A 4 -36.25 -1.61 -18.99
N THR A 5 -36.17 -1.32 -17.69
CA THR A 5 -35.05 -0.55 -17.16
C THR A 5 -33.81 -1.38 -17.45
N ASN A 6 -33.01 -0.95 -18.43
CA ASN A 6 -31.63 -1.42 -18.51
C ASN A 6 -30.93 -0.86 -17.27
N THR A 7 -31.03 -1.58 -16.16
CA THR A 7 -30.20 -1.32 -14.98
C THR A 7 -28.77 -1.48 -15.42
N ASN A 8 -27.97 -0.44 -15.23
CA ASN A 8 -26.56 -0.49 -15.54
C ASN A 8 -25.81 -1.21 -14.40
N ALA A 9 -24.57 -1.64 -14.65
CA ALA A 9 -23.79 -2.44 -13.69
C ALA A 9 -23.64 -1.70 -12.35
N LEU A 10 -23.54 -0.36 -12.42
CA LEU A 10 -23.48 0.49 -11.24
C LEU A 10 -24.70 0.38 -10.31
N GLU A 11 -25.92 0.46 -10.86
CA GLU A 11 -27.15 0.32 -10.08
C GLU A 11 -27.31 -1.10 -9.52
N GLU A 12 -26.98 -2.12 -10.31
CA GLU A 12 -27.02 -3.52 -9.87
C GLU A 12 -26.04 -3.78 -8.72
N ALA A 13 -24.81 -3.27 -8.81
CA ALA A 13 -23.81 -3.40 -7.76
C ALA A 13 -24.24 -2.72 -6.45
N ARG A 14 -24.86 -1.53 -6.52
CA ARG A 14 -25.37 -0.79 -5.35
C ARG A 14 -26.53 -1.52 -4.67
N ALA A 15 -27.31 -2.29 -5.41
CA ALA A 15 -28.45 -3.05 -4.89
C ALA A 15 -28.04 -4.38 -4.22
N LEU A 16 -26.77 -4.80 -4.30
CA LEU A 16 -26.30 -6.04 -3.70
C LEU A 16 -26.47 -6.03 -2.17
N THR A 17 -27.07 -7.10 -1.64
CA THR A 17 -27.09 -7.35 -0.19
C THR A 17 -25.72 -7.84 0.25
N GLN A 18 -24.97 -6.98 0.94
CA GLN A 18 -23.61 -7.30 1.40
C GLN A 18 -23.63 -8.31 2.56
N PRO A 19 -22.56 -9.13 2.71
CA PRO A 19 -22.40 -10.01 3.87
C PRO A 19 -22.45 -9.24 5.19
N THR A 20 -22.98 -9.86 6.24
CA THR A 20 -23.08 -9.21 7.54
C THR A 20 -21.68 -8.96 8.14
N ARG A 21 -21.58 -7.97 9.03
CA ARG A 21 -20.35 -7.73 9.80
C ARG A 21 -19.89 -8.98 10.55
N GLU A 22 -20.81 -9.72 11.15
CA GLU A 22 -20.50 -10.94 11.91
C GLU A 22 -19.93 -12.04 11.00
N ALA A 23 -20.56 -12.29 9.85
CA ALA A 23 -20.05 -13.26 8.87
C ALA A 23 -18.64 -12.85 8.38
N SER A 24 -18.43 -11.56 8.13
CA SER A 24 -17.13 -11.01 7.71
C SER A 24 -16.06 -11.21 8.79
N LEU A 25 -16.37 -10.95 10.07
CA LEU A 25 -15.46 -11.15 11.19
C LEU A 25 -15.11 -12.62 11.43
N LYS A 26 -16.07 -13.53 11.21
CA LYS A 26 -15.87 -14.98 11.31
C LYS A 26 -15.24 -15.62 10.07
N ARG A 27 -14.98 -14.82 9.02
CA ARG A 27 -14.50 -15.29 7.70
C ARG A 27 -15.37 -16.43 7.16
N ASP A 28 -16.69 -16.26 7.28
CA ASP A 28 -17.65 -17.26 6.81
C ASP A 28 -17.51 -17.47 5.29
N LEU A 29 -17.69 -18.71 4.82
CA LEU A 29 -17.54 -19.06 3.41
C LEU A 29 -18.46 -18.23 2.50
N SER A 30 -19.65 -17.84 2.99
CA SER A 30 -20.59 -16.98 2.26
C SER A 30 -20.00 -15.62 1.88
N VAL A 31 -19.03 -15.10 2.65
CA VAL A 31 -18.35 -13.83 2.38
C VAL A 31 -17.46 -13.95 1.15
N SER A 32 -16.63 -15.00 1.10
CA SER A 32 -15.77 -15.26 -0.05
C SER A 32 -16.60 -15.59 -1.30
N GLN A 33 -17.69 -16.37 -1.15
CA GLN A 33 -18.63 -16.62 -2.24
C GLN A 33 -19.27 -15.32 -2.77
N PHE A 34 -19.70 -14.41 -1.90
CA PHE A 34 -20.25 -13.12 -2.31
C PHE A 34 -19.28 -12.34 -3.20
N TRP A 35 -18.04 -12.15 -2.75
CA TRP A 35 -17.06 -11.37 -3.52
C TRP A 35 -16.70 -12.04 -4.85
N ASN A 36 -16.51 -13.36 -4.84
CA ASN A 36 -16.15 -14.11 -6.04
C ASN A 36 -17.29 -14.14 -7.07
N ASN A 37 -18.53 -14.35 -6.63
CA ASN A 37 -19.68 -14.39 -7.53
C ASN A 37 -20.01 -13.02 -8.14
N ASN A 38 -19.73 -11.93 -7.43
CA ASN A 38 -20.03 -10.57 -7.88
C ASN A 38 -18.81 -9.84 -8.47
N ARG A 39 -17.65 -10.49 -8.59
CA ARG A 39 -16.40 -9.83 -8.99
C ARG A 39 -16.53 -9.03 -10.29
N LYS A 40 -17.02 -9.67 -11.35
CA LYS A 40 -17.18 -9.04 -12.67
C LYS A 40 -18.14 -7.85 -12.62
N LEU A 41 -19.28 -8.01 -11.94
CA LEU A 41 -20.26 -6.94 -11.77
C LEU A 41 -19.66 -5.74 -11.05
N LEU A 42 -18.88 -5.97 -9.98
CA LEU A 42 -18.23 -4.90 -9.23
C LEU A 42 -17.14 -4.18 -10.05
N GLU A 43 -16.34 -4.91 -10.82
CA GLU A 43 -15.34 -4.34 -11.73
C GLU A 43 -16.02 -3.45 -12.81
N GLU A 44 -17.12 -3.94 -13.41
CA GLU A 44 -17.91 -3.18 -14.39
C GLU A 44 -18.56 -1.94 -13.76
N ALA A 45 -19.11 -2.06 -12.55
CA ALA A 45 -19.69 -0.94 -11.81
C ALA A 45 -18.67 0.17 -11.50
N TRP A 46 -17.44 -0.19 -11.14
CA TRP A 46 -16.37 0.77 -10.90
C TRP A 46 -15.95 1.50 -12.17
N ALA A 47 -15.80 0.77 -13.29
CA ALA A 47 -15.51 1.38 -14.58
C ALA A 47 -16.62 2.33 -15.02
N GLU A 48 -17.89 1.93 -14.85
CA GLU A 48 -19.03 2.77 -15.18
C GLU A 48 -19.12 4.01 -14.28
N TRP A 49 -18.92 3.86 -12.97
CA TRP A 49 -18.89 4.99 -12.04
C TRP A 49 -17.83 6.02 -12.42
N GLU A 50 -16.62 5.58 -12.79
CA GLU A 50 -15.56 6.48 -13.22
C GLU A 50 -15.94 7.23 -14.52
N ILE A 51 -16.53 6.53 -15.49
CA ILE A 51 -17.00 7.15 -16.75
C ILE A 51 -18.09 8.19 -16.50
N GLN A 52 -19.07 7.87 -15.65
CA GLN A 52 -20.17 8.78 -15.32
C GLN A 52 -19.70 10.05 -14.59
N ASN A 53 -18.58 9.96 -13.86
CA ASN A 53 -18.06 11.07 -13.05
C ASN A 53 -16.81 11.72 -13.66
N LYS A 54 -16.37 11.32 -14.85
CA LYS A 54 -15.09 11.74 -15.47
C LYS A 54 -14.85 13.26 -15.52
N ASP A 55 -15.92 14.05 -15.63
CA ASP A 55 -15.82 15.51 -15.78
C ASP A 55 -15.66 16.22 -14.41
N ASN A 56 -15.99 15.53 -13.32
CA ASN A 56 -15.95 16.07 -11.95
C ASN A 56 -14.95 15.33 -11.03
N LEU A 57 -14.44 14.18 -11.47
CA LEU A 57 -13.58 13.31 -10.68
C LEU A 57 -12.11 13.55 -11.05
N LEU A 58 -11.28 13.72 -10.02
CA LEU A 58 -9.82 13.64 -10.18
C LEU A 58 -9.47 12.27 -10.79
N ILE A 59 -8.64 12.27 -11.83
CA ILE A 59 -7.96 11.06 -12.30
C ILE A 59 -6.66 10.93 -11.50
N PRO A 60 -6.52 9.94 -10.59
CA PRO A 60 -5.31 9.79 -9.80
C PRO A 60 -4.12 9.45 -10.70
N ASP A 61 -3.01 10.16 -10.53
CA ASP A 61 -1.77 9.95 -11.25
C ASP A 61 -0.55 10.38 -10.41
N GLU A 62 0.66 10.26 -10.96
CA GLU A 62 1.88 10.65 -10.26
C GLU A 62 1.97 12.14 -9.91
N THR A 63 1.07 13.00 -10.40
CA THR A 63 1.03 14.42 -10.00
C THR A 63 0.61 14.60 -8.55
N LEU A 64 0.02 13.57 -7.92
CA LEU A 64 -0.30 13.53 -6.49
C LEU A 64 0.92 13.25 -5.60
N LEU A 65 2.02 12.78 -6.18
CA LEU A 65 3.24 12.42 -5.45
C LEU A 65 4.17 13.63 -5.31
N ASP A 66 5.02 13.60 -4.28
CA ASP A 66 5.96 14.67 -3.96
C ASP A 66 6.81 15.04 -5.20
N PRO A 67 6.89 16.33 -5.58
CA PRO A 67 7.55 16.74 -6.81
C PRO A 67 9.06 16.45 -6.82
N LYS A 68 9.74 16.44 -5.66
CA LYS A 68 11.17 16.11 -5.58
C LYS A 68 11.37 14.61 -5.78
N LEU A 69 10.53 13.78 -5.13
CA LEU A 69 10.53 12.34 -5.32
C LEU A 69 10.22 11.95 -6.76
N ARG A 70 9.15 12.49 -7.34
CA ARG A 70 8.77 12.26 -8.75
C ARG A 70 9.93 12.61 -9.70
N LYS A 71 10.57 13.76 -9.50
CA LYS A 71 11.73 14.17 -10.31
C LYS A 71 12.88 13.17 -10.21
N ALA A 72 13.31 12.81 -9.00
CA ALA A 72 14.42 11.88 -8.79
C ALA A 72 14.14 10.49 -9.38
N ILE A 73 12.90 9.99 -9.20
CA ILE A 73 12.43 8.71 -9.76
C ILE A 73 12.45 8.75 -11.29
N ASN A 74 11.92 9.81 -11.92
CA ASN A 74 11.90 9.94 -13.38
C ASN A 74 13.31 10.03 -13.97
N GLU A 75 14.23 10.73 -13.30
CA GLU A 75 15.63 10.78 -13.70
C GLU A 75 16.34 9.43 -13.58
N ALA A 76 16.06 8.66 -12.52
CA ALA A 76 16.66 7.34 -12.31
C ALA A 76 16.08 6.26 -13.23
N TRP A 77 14.79 6.32 -13.59
CA TRP A 77 14.24 5.48 -14.66
C TRP A 77 14.89 5.76 -16.02
N THR A 78 15.25 7.02 -16.29
CA THR A 78 15.93 7.42 -17.53
C THR A 78 17.41 7.02 -17.51
N ASN A 79 18.09 7.23 -16.39
CA ASN A 79 19.48 6.85 -16.17
C ASN A 79 19.64 6.26 -14.75
N PRO A 80 19.66 4.92 -14.62
CA PRO A 80 19.73 4.25 -13.31
C PRO A 80 20.91 4.67 -12.44
N GLU A 81 22.02 5.14 -13.03
CA GLU A 81 23.18 5.64 -12.27
C GLU A 81 22.88 6.91 -11.45
N LYS A 82 21.72 7.56 -11.66
CA LYS A 82 21.24 8.70 -10.87
C LYS A 82 20.44 8.32 -9.61
N GLU A 83 20.34 7.03 -9.29
CA GLU A 83 19.53 6.54 -8.16
C GLU A 83 19.95 7.07 -6.79
N THR A 84 21.17 7.59 -6.64
CA THR A 84 21.62 8.22 -5.40
C THR A 84 20.74 9.41 -5.01
N ALA A 85 20.28 10.20 -5.98
CA ALA A 85 19.35 11.31 -5.73
C ALA A 85 18.00 10.84 -5.18
N VAL A 86 17.63 9.58 -5.42
CA VAL A 86 16.44 8.96 -4.81
C VAL A 86 16.77 8.57 -3.37
N ALA A 87 17.88 7.87 -3.13
CA ALA A 87 18.32 7.50 -1.78
C ALA A 87 18.46 8.72 -0.85
N ASP A 88 19.00 9.84 -1.35
CA ASP A 88 19.20 11.07 -0.59
C ASP A 88 17.90 11.72 -0.08
N LEU A 89 16.74 11.36 -0.67
CA LEU A 89 15.43 11.81 -0.18
C LEU A 89 14.92 10.98 1.01
N TRP A 90 15.52 9.83 1.28
CA TRP A 90 15.09 8.90 2.32
C TRP A 90 16.03 8.97 3.53
N GLN A 91 15.51 9.41 4.67
CA GLN A 91 16.23 9.43 5.92
C GLN A 91 16.14 8.07 6.61
N GLU A 92 17.28 7.44 6.88
CA GLU A 92 17.34 6.25 7.73
C GLU A 92 17.05 6.59 9.19
N ILE A 93 16.00 5.98 9.75
CA ILE A 93 15.60 6.14 11.16
C ILE A 93 16.40 5.16 12.02
N ILE A 94 16.40 3.90 11.61
CA ILE A 94 17.25 2.80 12.12
C ILE A 94 17.64 1.92 10.93
N PRO A 95 18.66 1.05 11.04
CA PRO A 95 19.05 0.15 9.96
C PRO A 95 17.85 -0.60 9.35
N GLY A 96 17.60 -0.39 8.06
CA GLY A 96 16.51 -1.03 7.33
C GLY A 96 15.13 -0.38 7.51
N VAL A 97 15.04 0.81 8.10
CA VAL A 97 13.81 1.62 8.24
C VAL A 97 14.10 3.04 7.79
N TYR A 98 13.42 3.49 6.74
CA TYR A 98 13.63 4.80 6.13
C TYR A 98 12.33 5.59 6.05
N SER A 99 12.43 6.91 6.08
CA SER A 99 11.27 7.80 5.90
C SER A 99 11.54 8.92 4.90
N ALA A 100 10.48 9.34 4.20
CA ALA A 100 10.52 10.42 3.22
C ALA A 100 9.14 11.06 3.05
N GLN A 101 9.09 12.26 2.48
CA GLN A 101 7.85 12.80 1.91
C GLN A 101 7.52 12.02 0.64
N PHE A 102 6.32 11.44 0.56
CA PHE A 102 5.92 10.60 -0.58
C PHE A 102 4.77 11.21 -1.38
N PHE A 103 3.72 11.69 -0.72
CA PHE A 103 2.67 12.48 -1.36
C PHE A 103 3.01 13.97 -1.33
N ASP A 104 2.58 14.68 -2.35
CA ASP A 104 2.56 16.15 -2.33
C ASP A 104 1.49 16.61 -1.35
N VAL A 105 1.90 17.31 -0.30
CA VAL A 105 1.02 17.80 0.77
C VAL A 105 -0.06 18.73 0.23
N GLU A 106 0.24 19.53 -0.80
CA GLU A 106 -0.71 20.43 -1.44
C GLU A 106 -1.77 19.69 -2.25
N ARG A 107 -1.47 18.45 -2.66
CA ARG A 107 -2.36 17.60 -3.47
C ARG A 107 -3.13 16.56 -2.65
N LEU A 108 -2.82 16.41 -1.35
CA LEU A 108 -3.54 15.49 -0.45
C LEU A 108 -5.04 15.79 -0.40
N ALA A 109 -5.44 17.06 -0.41
CA ALA A 109 -6.85 17.44 -0.45
C ALA A 109 -7.58 16.89 -1.69
N ALA A 110 -6.96 16.99 -2.87
CA ALA A 110 -7.54 16.46 -4.10
C ALA A 110 -7.65 14.93 -4.04
N PHE A 111 -6.62 14.24 -3.55
CA PHE A 111 -6.64 12.79 -3.40
C PHE A 111 -7.66 12.31 -2.35
N ARG A 112 -7.75 13.00 -1.20
CA ARG A 112 -8.74 12.68 -0.17
C ARG A 112 -10.17 12.92 -0.65
N ASN A 113 -10.43 13.99 -1.40
CA ASN A 113 -11.74 14.21 -2.03
C ASN A 113 -12.10 13.08 -3.00
N TYR A 114 -11.15 12.61 -3.81
CA TYR A 114 -11.37 11.42 -4.65
C TYR A 114 -11.76 10.19 -3.83
N LEU A 115 -11.07 9.92 -2.72
CA LEU A 115 -11.40 8.78 -1.85
C LEU A 115 -12.74 8.95 -1.13
N GLU A 116 -13.17 10.17 -0.79
CA GLU A 116 -14.53 10.41 -0.29
C GLU A 116 -15.58 10.11 -1.37
N GLU A 117 -15.35 10.50 -2.63
CA GLU A 117 -16.25 10.15 -3.74
C GLU A 117 -16.32 8.63 -3.96
N VAL A 118 -15.22 7.90 -3.78
CA VAL A 118 -15.17 6.42 -3.79
C VAL A 118 -16.02 5.83 -2.65
N VAL A 119 -16.09 6.49 -1.50
CA VAL A 119 -16.97 6.08 -0.40
C VAL A 119 -18.43 6.38 -0.74
N ASN A 120 -18.70 7.58 -1.27
CA ASN A 120 -20.03 8.04 -1.67
C ASN A 120 -20.60 7.27 -2.88
N ALA A 121 -19.75 6.62 -3.67
CA ALA A 121 -20.15 5.76 -4.77
C ALA A 121 -21.07 4.61 -4.34
N GLN A 122 -20.99 4.17 -3.07
CA GLN A 122 -21.77 3.08 -2.49
C GLN A 122 -21.66 1.74 -3.24
N ILE A 123 -20.62 1.56 -4.04
CA ILE A 123 -20.28 0.27 -4.64
C ILE A 123 -19.63 -0.60 -3.55
N PRO A 124 -20.07 -1.86 -3.36
CA PRO A 124 -19.47 -2.78 -2.39
C PRO A 124 -17.97 -2.93 -2.62
N LYS A 125 -17.21 -2.83 -1.54
CA LYS A 125 -15.75 -3.03 -1.51
C LYS A 125 -15.33 -3.64 -0.18
N ARG A 126 -14.32 -4.50 -0.21
CA ARG A 126 -13.87 -5.24 0.96
C ARG A 126 -12.80 -4.44 1.72
N ALA A 127 -12.97 -4.35 3.04
CA ALA A 127 -11.94 -3.84 3.94
C ALA A 127 -10.94 -4.97 4.32
N PRO A 128 -9.68 -4.63 4.66
CA PRO A 128 -8.71 -5.61 5.16
C PRO A 128 -9.18 -6.27 6.47
N TYR A 129 -8.85 -7.55 6.67
CA TYR A 129 -9.18 -8.26 7.90
C TYR A 129 -8.36 -7.75 9.10
N GLY A 130 -8.92 -7.84 10.31
CA GLY A 130 -8.22 -7.54 11.55
C GLY A 130 -8.27 -6.07 11.98
N ILE A 131 -8.63 -5.17 11.08
CA ILE A 131 -9.03 -3.80 11.39
C ILE A 131 -10.54 -3.78 11.38
N GLN A 132 -11.17 -3.18 12.40
CA GLN A 132 -12.63 -3.15 12.44
C GLN A 132 -13.15 -2.52 11.15
N LEU A 133 -14.05 -3.22 10.45
CA LEU A 133 -14.68 -2.83 9.18
C LEU A 133 -15.01 -1.32 9.16
N ASN A 134 -14.05 -0.51 8.74
CA ASN A 134 -14.17 0.93 8.66
C ASN A 134 -14.42 1.27 7.19
N ARG A 135 -15.23 2.30 6.96
CA ARG A 135 -15.73 2.64 5.63
C ARG A 135 -14.63 3.06 4.63
N TYR A 136 -13.44 3.34 5.13
CA TYR A 136 -12.28 3.83 4.39
C TYR A 136 -11.23 2.74 4.10
N GLY A 137 -11.39 1.56 4.71
CA GLY A 137 -10.53 0.41 4.48
C GLY A 137 -10.92 -0.28 3.19
N MET A 138 -9.95 -0.44 2.29
CA MET A 138 -10.17 -0.99 0.96
C MET A 138 -8.99 -1.89 0.58
N MET A 139 -9.27 -3.08 0.08
CA MET A 139 -8.26 -3.88 -0.61
C MET A 139 -7.93 -3.20 -1.95
N LEU A 140 -6.63 -3.05 -2.27
CA LEU A 140 -6.17 -2.32 -3.45
C LEU A 140 -5.60 -3.23 -4.53
N ASP A 141 -5.08 -4.41 -4.16
CA ASP A 141 -4.50 -5.36 -5.12
C ASP A 141 -5.61 -6.12 -5.89
N PRO A 142 -5.59 -6.17 -7.24
CA PRO A 142 -6.59 -6.85 -8.08
C PRO A 142 -6.82 -8.33 -7.81
N ARG A 143 -5.92 -8.99 -7.09
CA ARG A 143 -6.07 -10.40 -6.71
C ARG A 143 -6.86 -10.57 -5.41
N SER A 144 -7.16 -9.47 -4.73
CA SER A 144 -7.96 -9.48 -3.51
C SER A 144 -9.44 -9.53 -3.84
N GLU A 145 -10.19 -10.31 -3.08
CA GLU A 145 -11.65 -10.29 -3.13
C GLU A 145 -12.18 -8.89 -2.81
N GLY A 146 -13.13 -8.38 -3.61
CA GLY A 146 -13.77 -7.08 -3.37
C GLY A 146 -12.83 -5.88 -3.43
N TYR A 147 -11.70 -5.98 -4.15
CA TYR A 147 -10.77 -4.87 -4.31
C TYR A 147 -11.41 -3.64 -4.96
N PHE A 148 -10.84 -2.48 -4.68
CA PHE A 148 -11.26 -1.23 -5.28
C PHE A 148 -10.84 -1.17 -6.76
N ALA A 149 -11.77 -1.45 -7.67
CA ALA A 149 -11.47 -1.74 -9.07
C ALA A 149 -11.63 -0.55 -10.05
N ALA A 150 -11.67 0.69 -9.56
CA ALA A 150 -11.72 1.86 -10.44
C ALA A 150 -10.48 1.90 -11.37
N PRO A 151 -10.67 1.95 -12.71
CA PRO A 151 -9.57 1.80 -13.67
C PRO A 151 -8.42 2.79 -13.46
N SER A 152 -8.72 4.08 -13.27
CA SER A 152 -7.67 5.09 -13.10
C SER A 152 -6.93 4.93 -11.76
N PHE A 153 -7.63 4.53 -10.70
CA PHE A 153 -6.96 4.22 -9.44
C PHE A 153 -6.06 2.97 -9.56
N GLN A 154 -6.50 1.95 -10.29
CA GLN A 154 -5.69 0.75 -10.52
C GLN A 154 -4.44 1.06 -11.34
N ALA A 155 -4.51 1.98 -12.30
CA ALA A 155 -3.32 2.50 -12.99
C ALA A 155 -2.36 3.20 -12.01
N PHE A 156 -2.89 4.11 -11.17
CA PHE A 156 -2.08 4.82 -10.17
C PHE A 156 -1.47 3.90 -9.11
N TYR A 157 -2.22 2.91 -8.60
CA TYR A 157 -1.71 1.88 -7.70
C TYR A 157 -0.56 1.11 -8.35
N ASN A 158 -0.71 0.71 -9.62
CA ASN A 158 0.37 0.06 -10.36
C ASN A 158 1.61 0.96 -10.51
N ASP A 159 1.45 2.26 -10.71
CA ASP A 159 2.57 3.20 -10.74
C ASP A 159 3.26 3.28 -9.37
N ILE A 160 2.52 3.41 -8.27
CA ILE A 160 3.07 3.37 -6.91
C ILE A 160 3.89 2.09 -6.71
N MET A 161 3.34 0.93 -7.05
CA MET A 161 4.04 -0.35 -6.85
C MET A 161 5.26 -0.50 -7.77
N ASN A 162 5.12 -0.14 -9.05
CA ASN A 162 6.10 -0.48 -10.08
C ASN A 162 7.17 0.58 -10.28
N ARG A 163 6.77 1.85 -10.37
CA ARG A 163 7.67 2.97 -10.66
C ARG A 163 8.34 3.52 -9.40
N TYR A 164 7.67 3.43 -8.25
CA TYR A 164 8.13 4.05 -7.01
C TYR A 164 8.61 3.01 -6.00
N MET A 165 7.70 2.25 -5.39
CA MET A 165 8.02 1.38 -4.26
C MET A 165 9.10 0.35 -4.60
N ARG A 166 8.99 -0.34 -5.75
CA ARG A 166 9.92 -1.42 -6.10
C ARG A 166 11.37 -0.97 -6.25
N PRO A 167 11.73 0.01 -7.10
CA PRO A 167 13.12 0.44 -7.20
C PRO A 167 13.64 1.03 -5.88
N ILE A 168 12.80 1.74 -5.11
CA ILE A 168 13.18 2.27 -3.78
C ILE A 168 13.49 1.13 -2.81
N ALA A 169 12.64 0.10 -2.72
CA ALA A 169 12.85 -1.06 -1.86
C ALA A 169 14.12 -1.82 -2.26
N ARG A 170 14.39 -1.98 -3.56
CA ARG A 170 15.61 -2.63 -4.04
C ARG A 170 16.87 -1.83 -3.70
N LEU A 171 16.79 -0.50 -3.74
CA LEU A 171 17.88 0.41 -3.43
C LEU A 171 18.20 0.41 -1.94
N LEU A 172 17.19 0.64 -1.10
CA LEU A 172 17.35 0.85 0.34
C LEU A 172 17.38 -0.45 1.16
N LEU A 173 16.66 -1.48 0.71
CA LEU A 173 16.40 -2.69 1.50
C LEU A 173 16.89 -3.99 0.83
N GLY A 174 17.44 -3.92 -0.39
CA GLY A 174 18.00 -5.10 -1.06
C GLY A 174 16.98 -6.14 -1.49
N THR A 175 15.75 -5.75 -1.85
CA THR A 175 14.64 -6.69 -2.15
C THR A 175 14.68 -7.37 -3.53
N TYR A 176 15.73 -7.17 -4.33
CA TYR A 176 15.78 -7.69 -5.70
C TYR A 176 15.62 -9.22 -5.73
N GLY A 177 14.65 -9.72 -6.50
CA GLY A 177 14.29 -11.14 -6.55
C GLY A 177 13.20 -11.57 -5.56
N TYR A 178 12.80 -10.70 -4.64
CA TYR A 178 11.73 -10.93 -3.66
C TYR A 178 10.64 -9.85 -3.75
N ASP A 179 10.38 -9.33 -4.96
CA ASP A 179 9.44 -8.22 -5.17
C ASP A 179 8.62 -8.33 -6.46
N ASN A 180 8.51 -9.55 -6.99
CA ASN A 180 7.67 -9.84 -8.16
C ASN A 180 6.18 -9.64 -7.84
N GLN A 181 5.80 -9.88 -6.59
CA GLN A 181 4.42 -9.80 -6.12
C GLN A 181 4.19 -8.51 -5.31
N THR A 182 2.94 -8.08 -5.28
CA THR A 182 2.48 -6.83 -4.64
C THR A 182 1.34 -7.10 -3.68
N PHE A 183 1.06 -6.24 -2.73
CA PHE A 183 -0.20 -6.28 -2.00
C PHE A 183 -0.47 -4.89 -1.46
N GLY A 184 -1.73 -4.52 -1.31
CA GLY A 184 -2.06 -3.17 -0.88
C GLY A 184 -3.43 -3.10 -0.25
N PHE A 185 -3.54 -2.29 0.79
CA PHE A 185 -4.80 -1.93 1.44
C PHE A 185 -4.74 -0.50 1.97
N SER A 186 -5.89 0.16 2.05
CA SER A 186 -6.06 1.37 2.86
C SER A 186 -6.59 1.03 4.25
N ILE A 187 -6.29 1.89 5.21
CA ILE A 187 -6.65 1.71 6.61
C ILE A 187 -6.95 3.06 7.26
N GLN A 188 -7.98 3.10 8.10
CA GLN A 188 -8.25 4.24 8.98
C GLN A 188 -8.23 3.79 10.44
N TYR A 189 -7.32 4.36 11.22
CA TYR A 189 -7.26 4.19 12.66
C TYR A 189 -8.18 5.21 13.35
N ASN A 190 -8.95 4.77 14.34
CA ASN A 190 -9.82 5.60 15.17
C ASN A 190 -9.95 5.02 16.61
N PRO A 191 -10.18 5.88 17.63
CA PRO A 191 -10.13 5.46 19.05
C PRO A 191 -11.16 4.40 19.44
N ASP A 192 -12.33 4.40 18.81
CA ASP A 192 -13.44 3.51 19.18
C ASP A 192 -13.23 2.06 18.73
N LYS A 193 -12.26 1.84 17.83
CA LYS A 193 -12.16 0.60 17.07
C LYS A 193 -10.79 -0.07 17.16
N ASP A 194 -9.73 0.71 17.24
CA ASP A 194 -8.39 0.17 17.07
C ASP A 194 -7.73 0.00 18.43
N LYS A 195 -7.72 -1.26 18.89
CA LYS A 195 -6.95 -1.68 20.05
C LYS A 195 -5.54 -2.04 19.61
N ASP A 196 -4.61 -1.82 20.53
CA ASP A 196 -3.16 -2.01 20.41
C ASP A 196 -2.75 -3.10 19.39
N LEU A 197 -2.05 -2.70 18.32
CA LEU A 197 -1.43 -3.64 17.42
C LEU A 197 -0.14 -4.09 18.08
N HIS A 198 -0.22 -5.24 18.76
CA HIS A 198 0.94 -5.88 19.38
C HIS A 198 2.13 -5.95 18.42
N ALA A 199 3.33 -5.95 19.00
CA ALA A 199 4.56 -6.05 18.24
C ALA A 199 4.51 -7.26 17.28
N HIS A 200 4.70 -6.99 15.99
CA HIS A 200 4.66 -7.99 14.94
C HIS A 200 5.71 -7.70 13.87
N THR A 201 5.82 -8.63 12.92
CA THR A 201 6.58 -8.49 11.69
C THR A 201 5.65 -8.68 10.52
N ASP A 202 5.95 -8.06 9.39
CA ASP A 202 5.17 -8.24 8.17
C ASP A 202 5.68 -9.43 7.36
N ALA A 203 4.76 -10.13 6.72
CA ALA A 203 5.07 -11.17 5.75
C ALA A 203 5.45 -10.56 4.38
N SER A 204 6.39 -9.62 4.38
CA SER A 204 6.82 -8.85 3.22
C SER A 204 8.35 -8.82 3.09
N ALA A 205 8.84 -8.66 1.87
CA ALA A 205 10.22 -8.26 1.62
C ALA A 205 10.43 -6.78 1.95
N ALA A 206 9.46 -5.95 1.58
CA ALA A 206 9.36 -4.56 1.99
C ALA A 206 7.91 -4.17 2.27
N THR A 207 7.72 -3.37 3.32
CA THR A 207 6.48 -2.67 3.64
C THR A 207 6.70 -1.18 3.43
N LEU A 208 5.78 -0.53 2.72
CA LEU A 208 5.67 0.91 2.59
C LEU A 208 4.33 1.33 3.19
N ASN A 209 4.38 2.16 4.22
CA ASN A 209 3.22 2.70 4.91
C ASN A 209 3.23 4.23 4.73
N ILE A 210 2.10 4.81 4.31
CA ILE A 210 2.01 6.19 3.88
C ILE A 210 0.81 6.85 4.55
N ASN A 211 1.02 7.93 5.29
CA ASN A 211 -0.09 8.71 5.84
C ASN A 211 -0.66 9.64 4.76
N ILE A 212 -1.98 9.60 4.60
CA ILE A 212 -2.72 10.38 3.60
C ILE A 212 -3.68 11.40 4.25
N ASN A 213 -3.59 11.62 5.56
CA ASN A 213 -4.32 12.69 6.23
C ASN A 213 -4.05 14.06 5.62
N LEU A 214 -5.03 14.95 5.73
CA LEU A 214 -4.83 16.37 5.47
C LEU A 214 -3.98 17.02 6.57
N PRO A 215 -3.29 18.14 6.28
CA PRO A 215 -2.50 18.87 7.28
C PRO A 215 -3.25 19.29 8.55
N ASP A 216 -4.55 19.51 8.45
CA ASP A 216 -5.43 19.92 9.54
C ASP A 216 -6.12 18.73 10.25
N GLU A 217 -6.06 17.52 9.69
CA GLU A 217 -6.54 16.27 10.31
C GLU A 217 -5.54 15.76 11.36
N LYS A 218 -5.51 16.44 12.51
CA LYS A 218 -4.64 16.07 13.64
C LYS A 218 -5.17 14.84 14.39
N PHE A 219 -4.24 14.03 14.88
CA PHE A 219 -4.50 12.91 15.79
C PHE A 219 -3.46 12.88 16.91
N THR A 220 -3.74 12.12 17.97
CA THR A 220 -2.79 11.87 19.07
C THR A 220 -2.68 10.37 19.35
N GLY A 221 -1.52 9.93 19.83
CA GLY A 221 -1.16 8.52 19.84
C GLY A 221 -0.77 8.03 18.45
N SER A 222 -0.90 6.73 18.21
CA SER A 222 -0.59 6.11 16.91
C SER A 222 0.87 6.25 16.46
N GLU A 223 1.78 6.51 17.39
CA GLU A 223 3.20 6.35 17.16
C GLU A 223 3.52 4.90 16.82
N VAL A 224 4.56 4.70 16.02
CA VAL A 224 5.05 3.37 15.65
C VAL A 224 6.42 3.16 16.25
N ASP A 225 6.54 2.14 17.07
CA ASP A 225 7.80 1.71 17.65
C ASP A 225 8.47 0.72 16.69
N PHE A 226 9.67 1.06 16.21
CA PHE A 226 10.53 0.15 15.45
C PHE A 226 11.63 -0.41 16.35
N HIS A 227 11.72 -1.75 16.41
CA HIS A 227 12.68 -2.44 17.27
C HIS A 227 13.95 -2.79 16.49
N ASN A 228 15.06 -2.16 16.86
CA ASN A 228 16.36 -2.50 16.30
C ASN A 228 16.87 -3.81 16.91
N ARG A 229 16.86 -4.89 16.12
CA ARG A 229 17.29 -6.23 16.56
C ARG A 229 18.77 -6.30 16.96
N THR A 230 19.62 -5.48 16.35
CA THR A 230 21.08 -5.49 16.59
C THR A 230 21.42 -4.82 17.92
N THR A 231 20.76 -3.71 18.23
CA THR A 231 21.07 -2.91 19.43
C THR A 231 20.09 -3.10 20.58
N GLY A 232 18.93 -3.73 20.34
CA GLY A 232 17.83 -3.84 21.29
C GLY A 232 17.07 -2.54 21.53
N LYS A 233 17.46 -1.43 20.89
CA LYS A 233 16.82 -0.13 21.06
C LYS A 233 15.49 -0.06 20.30
N VAL A 234 14.55 0.67 20.88
CA VAL A 234 13.29 1.04 20.23
C VAL A 234 13.39 2.48 19.76
N VAL A 235 13.04 2.72 18.51
CA VAL A 235 12.89 4.08 17.97
C VAL A 235 11.45 4.30 17.59
N GLN A 236 10.86 5.31 18.22
CA GLN A 236 9.50 5.72 17.98
C GLN A 236 9.44 6.74 16.84
N THR A 237 8.42 6.62 16.00
CA THR A 237 8.17 7.56 14.90
C THR A 237 6.68 7.85 14.76
N ILE A 238 6.36 9.00 14.16
CA ILE A 238 5.01 9.42 13.85
C ILE A 238 4.90 9.73 12.36
N PHE A 239 3.75 9.40 11.78
CA PHE A 239 3.47 9.73 10.40
C PHE A 239 2.90 11.14 10.27
N GLU A 240 3.61 12.01 9.58
CA GLU A 240 3.10 13.32 9.17
C GLU A 240 2.31 13.20 7.84
N PRO A 241 1.43 14.17 7.50
CA PRO A 241 0.70 14.20 6.23
C PRO A 241 1.59 13.96 5.00
N GLY A 242 1.24 12.94 4.21
CA GLY A 242 1.97 12.54 2.99
C GLY A 242 3.31 11.85 3.22
N LYS A 243 3.75 11.70 4.48
CA LYS A 243 4.99 11.02 4.83
C LYS A 243 4.84 9.52 4.71
N ALA A 244 5.87 8.88 4.18
CA ALA A 244 5.98 7.44 4.11
C ALA A 244 7.12 6.92 4.99
N ILE A 245 6.94 5.68 5.45
CA ILE A 245 7.99 4.87 6.07
C ILE A 245 8.08 3.58 5.28
N ILE A 246 9.30 3.23 4.84
CA ILE A 246 9.61 1.97 4.18
C ILE A 246 10.56 1.15 5.05
N HIS A 247 10.28 -0.14 5.23
CA HIS A 247 11.13 -1.04 6.00
C HIS A 247 11.08 -2.48 5.49
N THR A 248 12.07 -3.29 5.87
CA THR A 248 11.99 -4.75 5.65
C THR A 248 10.90 -5.34 6.54
N GLY A 249 10.16 -6.33 6.03
CA GLY A 249 9.05 -6.95 6.79
C GLY A 249 9.50 -7.63 8.09
N ASN A 250 10.77 -8.05 8.16
CA ASN A 250 11.34 -8.65 9.36
C ASN A 250 11.65 -7.66 10.50
N VAL A 251 11.50 -6.34 10.32
CA VAL A 251 11.65 -5.38 11.42
C VAL A 251 10.46 -5.49 12.35
N PRO A 252 10.64 -5.90 13.63
CA PRO A 252 9.55 -5.93 14.58
C PRO A 252 9.10 -4.51 14.86
N HIS A 253 7.79 -4.29 14.82
CA HIS A 253 7.21 -2.98 15.09
C HIS A 253 5.83 -3.10 15.75
N ALA A 254 5.44 -2.06 16.48
CA ALA A 254 4.16 -1.97 17.18
C ALA A 254 3.54 -0.59 16.94
N THR A 255 2.23 -0.54 16.70
CA THR A 255 1.51 0.74 16.57
C THR A 255 0.75 1.00 17.85
N HIS A 256 1.06 2.12 18.50
CA HIS A 256 0.38 2.56 19.72
C HIS A 256 -1.10 2.84 19.42
N PRO A 257 -2.01 2.68 20.40
CA PRO A 257 -3.40 3.07 20.24
C PRO A 257 -3.53 4.54 19.85
N ILE A 258 -4.44 4.83 18.92
CA ILE A 258 -4.86 6.20 18.65
C ILE A 258 -5.81 6.65 19.76
N THR A 259 -5.57 7.83 20.33
CA THR A 259 -6.32 8.32 21.50
C THR A 259 -7.25 9.48 21.15
N SER A 260 -7.01 10.19 20.05
CA SER A 260 -7.94 11.16 19.46
C SER A 260 -7.70 11.35 17.96
N GLY A 261 -8.70 11.86 17.25
CA GLY A 261 -8.63 12.09 15.80
C GLY A 261 -8.72 10.79 14.99
N GLN A 262 -8.27 10.84 13.73
CA GLN A 262 -8.24 9.70 12.81
C GLN A 262 -6.91 9.71 12.06
N ARG A 263 -6.36 8.52 11.77
CA ARG A 263 -5.16 8.37 10.95
C ARG A 263 -5.47 7.49 9.75
N ASN A 264 -5.38 8.04 8.54
CA ASN A 264 -5.65 7.36 7.29
C ASN A 264 -4.33 7.02 6.61
N ASN A 265 -4.10 5.75 6.32
CA ASN A 265 -2.88 5.29 5.65
C ASN A 265 -3.18 4.43 4.43
N LEU A 266 -2.26 4.47 3.47
CA LEU A 266 -2.07 3.44 2.46
C LEU A 266 -0.92 2.55 2.89
N VAL A 267 -1.14 1.23 2.93
CA VAL A 267 -0.11 0.24 3.26
C VAL A 267 0.04 -0.68 2.07
N VAL A 268 1.26 -0.78 1.55
CA VAL A 268 1.58 -1.61 0.40
C VAL A 268 2.85 -2.43 0.63
N TRP A 269 2.85 -3.66 0.13
CA TRP A 269 3.88 -4.67 0.35
C TRP A 269 4.47 -5.16 -0.97
N LEU A 270 5.75 -5.52 -0.93
CA LEU A 270 6.42 -6.32 -1.94
C LEU A 270 6.82 -7.65 -1.33
N TYR A 271 6.70 -8.72 -2.13
CA TYR A 271 7.16 -10.06 -1.78
C TYR A 271 7.48 -10.85 -3.06
N GLY A 272 8.19 -11.97 -2.91
CA GLY A 272 8.52 -12.88 -4.00
C GLY A 272 7.41 -13.89 -4.29
N ASP A 273 7.57 -14.66 -5.35
CA ASP A 273 6.59 -15.65 -5.79
C ASP A 273 6.21 -16.61 -4.66
N ARG A 274 4.91 -16.89 -4.51
CA ARG A 274 4.40 -17.79 -3.46
C ARG A 274 4.83 -17.35 -2.06
N MET A 275 4.71 -16.06 -1.75
CA MET A 275 5.02 -15.47 -0.44
C MET A 275 6.48 -15.57 0.01
N GLN A 276 7.41 -15.64 -0.94
CA GLN A 276 8.83 -15.65 -0.60
C GLN A 276 9.28 -14.29 -0.05
N ILE A 277 10.06 -14.31 1.02
CA ILE A 277 10.72 -13.12 1.59
C ILE A 277 12.21 -13.39 1.77
N PRO A 278 13.07 -12.36 1.74
CA PRO A 278 14.51 -12.53 1.97
C PRO A 278 14.79 -13.19 3.32
N ARG A 279 15.71 -14.17 3.34
CA ARG A 279 16.22 -14.80 4.57
C ARG A 279 17.56 -14.15 4.94
N GLY A 280 17.62 -13.46 6.06
CA GLY A 280 18.82 -12.71 6.49
C GLY A 280 18.78 -11.27 5.98
N GLY A 281 19.07 -10.30 6.86
CA GLY A 281 19.01 -8.88 6.54
C GLY A 281 20.38 -8.36 6.17
N ALA A 282 20.54 -7.88 4.93
CA ALA A 282 21.65 -7.04 4.54
C ALA A 282 21.08 -5.84 3.79
N SER A 283 21.18 -4.64 4.39
CA SER A 283 20.99 -3.40 3.65
C SER A 283 22.04 -3.33 2.55
N SER A 284 21.61 -3.16 1.30
CA SER A 284 22.48 -3.09 0.13
C SER A 284 23.14 -1.72 -0.06
N TYR A 285 22.73 -0.72 0.71
CA TYR A 285 23.27 0.65 0.62
C TYR A 285 24.11 0.95 1.87
N GLY A 286 25.42 1.09 1.68
CA GLY A 286 26.34 1.57 2.72
C GLY A 286 26.92 0.54 3.69
N ASN A 287 26.56 -0.76 3.62
CA ASN A 287 27.09 -1.75 4.57
C ASN A 287 28.18 -2.64 3.95
N SER A 288 29.45 -2.39 4.32
CA SER A 288 30.58 -3.29 4.09
C SER A 288 30.85 -4.07 5.38
N SER A 289 30.25 -5.24 5.56
CA SER A 289 30.63 -6.13 6.66
C SER A 289 30.63 -7.59 6.20
N ASN A 290 31.81 -8.21 6.32
CA ASN A 290 32.09 -9.61 6.05
C ASN A 290 31.41 -10.51 7.08
N ASP A 291 30.36 -11.21 6.68
CA ASP A 291 30.05 -12.51 7.26
C ASP A 291 29.73 -13.50 6.14
N THR A 292 30.29 -14.69 6.25
CA THR A 292 30.39 -15.66 5.16
C THR A 292 29.47 -16.85 5.41
N ILE A 293 29.12 -17.50 4.30
CA ILE A 293 28.48 -18.82 4.20
C ILE A 293 26.93 -18.78 4.11
N LYS A 294 26.44 -17.97 3.15
CA LYS A 294 25.39 -18.30 2.14
C LYS A 294 25.01 -17.09 1.26
N ASP A 295 25.67 -15.95 1.45
CA ASP A 295 25.41 -14.68 0.74
C ASP A 295 26.10 -14.50 -0.63
N VAL A 296 26.63 -15.57 -1.24
CA VAL A 296 27.33 -15.51 -2.53
C VAL A 296 26.40 -15.19 -3.73
N ALA A 297 25.08 -15.10 -3.50
CA ALA A 297 24.07 -14.77 -4.51
C ALA A 297 23.54 -13.32 -4.45
N LEU A 298 23.77 -12.56 -3.37
CA LEU A 298 23.54 -11.10 -3.32
C LEU A 298 24.70 -10.34 -3.97
N LYS A 299 25.25 -10.90 -5.06
CA LYS A 299 26.21 -10.20 -5.95
C LYS A 299 25.58 -8.88 -6.39
N SER A 300 26.28 -7.78 -6.12
CA SER A 300 26.04 -6.40 -6.56
C SER A 300 24.93 -6.27 -7.60
N VAL A 301 23.68 -6.15 -7.15
CA VAL A 301 22.56 -5.78 -8.02
C VAL A 301 22.94 -4.46 -8.67
N THR A 302 22.95 -4.41 -10.00
CA THR A 302 23.29 -3.17 -10.72
C THR A 302 22.16 -2.16 -10.59
N ALA A 303 22.44 -0.87 -10.77
CA ALA A 303 21.40 0.14 -10.83
C ALA A 303 20.34 -0.22 -11.90
N ARG A 304 20.77 -0.65 -13.10
CA ARG A 304 19.85 -1.12 -14.14
C ARG A 304 18.94 -2.27 -13.69
N GLN A 305 19.42 -3.21 -12.88
CA GLN A 305 18.58 -4.24 -12.31
C GLN A 305 17.60 -3.68 -11.27
N ARG A 306 18.03 -2.74 -10.41
CA ARG A 306 17.13 -2.08 -9.46
C ARG A 306 15.96 -1.39 -10.17
N TRP A 307 16.27 -0.63 -11.21
CA TRP A 307 15.34 0.14 -12.05
C TRP A 307 14.81 -0.67 -13.24
N SER A 308 14.33 -1.88 -12.97
CA SER A 308 13.70 -2.77 -13.96
C SER A 308 12.37 -3.30 -13.45
N LEU A 309 11.48 -3.71 -14.35
CA LEU A 309 10.29 -4.46 -13.95
C LEU A 309 10.59 -5.97 -13.97
N PRO A 310 10.03 -6.75 -13.03
CA PRO A 310 10.14 -8.19 -13.09
C PRO A 310 9.32 -8.74 -14.27
N ASN A 311 9.81 -9.81 -14.90
CA ASN A 311 9.20 -10.40 -16.10
C ASN A 311 8.26 -11.59 -15.78
N GLY A 312 8.12 -11.96 -14.50
CA GLY A 312 7.34 -13.11 -14.06
C GLY A 312 5.85 -12.78 -13.93
N PRO A 313 4.95 -13.77 -14.08
CA PRO A 313 3.53 -13.57 -13.81
C PRO A 313 3.30 -13.25 -12.32
N LYS A 314 2.19 -12.56 -12.04
CA LYS A 314 1.68 -12.46 -10.68
C LYS A 314 1.09 -13.80 -10.25
N ASP A 315 1.15 -14.09 -8.95
CA ASP A 315 0.41 -15.19 -8.35
C ASP A 315 -1.10 -14.98 -8.58
N THR A 316 -1.89 -16.06 -8.60
CA THR A 316 -3.34 -15.97 -8.87
C THR A 316 -4.16 -15.49 -7.67
N ILE A 317 -3.56 -15.45 -6.48
CA ILE A 317 -4.21 -15.04 -5.23
C ILE A 317 -3.37 -13.97 -4.53
N ALA A 318 -4.07 -13.02 -3.90
CA ALA A 318 -3.46 -12.09 -2.96
C ALA A 318 -3.11 -12.81 -1.65
N PRO A 319 -2.17 -12.27 -0.86
CA PRO A 319 -1.93 -12.76 0.48
C PRO A 319 -3.09 -12.36 1.39
N PHE A 320 -3.62 -13.35 2.12
CA PHE A 320 -4.64 -13.23 3.17
C PHE A 320 -6.10 -13.01 2.71
#